data_AF-A0A9P4Y6M5-F1
#
_entry.id   AF-A0A9P4Y6M5-F1
#
_cell.length_a   1.000
_cell.length_b   1.000
_cell.length_c   1.000
_cell.angle_alpha   90.00
_cell.angle_beta   90.00
_cell.angle_gamma   90.00
#
_symmetry.space_group_name_H-M   'P 1'
#
loop_
_entity.id
_entity.type
_entity.pdbx_description
1 polymer ?
#
loop_
_entity_poly.entity_id
_entity_poly.type
_entity_poly.pdbx_seq_one_letter_code
_entity_poly.pdbx_strand_id
1 'polypeptide(L)'
;MSDAGGLEKRRGAGRTICGCTAVVFFLSALVALLAAAVVGLAAGTGIEASRATSAQNRADRLNASLVAALGGATATTKSSASTSTSASASASSTSFASLDDNCTGNPDGVTGTTYNAFSLFGDYSFTIQCNKDTDGSPLMSLFAADINGCMDACAAYSHYTPSMFGNNTNTTCGAVSFIPLWTNETAALVGYAPGNCYLKPTQTAAPTTPNIGTECHAGILVTS
;
A
#
# COMPACT_ATOMS: atom_id res chain seq x y z
N MET A 1 -48.55 49.92 29.04
CA MET A 1 -47.49 50.65 29.77
C MET A 1 -46.63 49.58 30.43
N SER A 2 -45.57 49.14 29.75
CA SER A 2 -44.18 49.56 30.01
C SER A 2 -43.72 48.98 31.35
N ASP A 3 -42.77 48.05 31.42
CA ASP A 3 -41.37 48.34 31.14
C ASP A 3 -40.52 47.09 30.84
N ALA A 4 -39.40 47.34 30.17
CA ALA A 4 -38.43 46.38 29.68
C ALA A 4 -37.18 46.33 30.59
N GLY A 5 -36.60 45.14 30.73
CA GLY A 5 -35.24 44.95 31.24
C GLY A 5 -34.88 43.48 31.05
N GLY A 6 -33.80 43.05 30.43
CA GLY A 6 -32.56 43.71 30.04
C GLY A 6 -31.54 42.57 30.01
N LEU A 7 -31.19 42.09 28.81
CA LEU A 7 -30.26 40.96 28.63
C LEU A 7 -28.85 41.39 29.07
N GLU A 8 -28.38 40.86 30.19
CA GLU A 8 -27.00 41.08 30.65
C GLU A 8 -26.04 40.17 29.85
N LYS A 9 -25.43 40.76 28.82
CA LYS A 9 -24.34 40.16 28.04
C LYS A 9 -23.06 40.18 28.88
N ARG A 10 -22.74 39.09 29.59
CA ARG A 10 -21.45 38.95 30.28
C ARG A 10 -20.30 38.98 29.27
N ARG A 11 -19.58 40.10 29.21
CA ARG A 11 -18.32 40.26 28.48
C ARG A 11 -17.26 39.39 29.16
N GLY A 12 -16.75 38.40 28.45
CA GLY A 12 -15.63 37.57 28.90
C GLY A 12 -14.40 38.43 29.15
N ALA A 13 -13.93 38.43 30.39
CA ALA A 13 -12.67 39.05 30.78
C ALA A 13 -11.51 38.30 30.08
N GLY A 14 -10.79 39.01 29.21
CA GLY A 14 -9.59 38.49 28.57
C GLY A 14 -8.54 38.16 29.63
N ARG A 15 -8.25 36.87 29.82
CA ARG A 15 -7.16 36.42 30.69
C ARG A 15 -5.82 36.65 29.97
N THR A 16 -5.10 37.68 30.39
CA THR A 16 -3.68 37.88 30.11
C THR A 16 -2.87 37.02 31.06
N ILE A 17 -2.05 36.11 30.54
CA ILE A 17 -1.07 35.32 31.31
C ILE A 17 0.30 35.72 30.76
N CYS A 18 1.16 36.24 31.65
CA CYS A 18 2.53 36.65 31.36
C CYS A 18 2.71 37.73 30.28
N GLY A 19 2.12 38.92 30.47
CA GLY A 19 2.44 40.13 29.69
C GLY A 19 1.97 40.16 28.23
N CYS A 20 1.52 39.03 27.68
CA CYS A 20 0.95 38.93 26.34
C CYS A 20 -0.50 38.43 26.42
N THR A 21 -1.36 38.93 25.54
CA THR A 21 -2.73 38.41 25.40
C THR A 21 -2.65 36.92 25.06
N ALA A 22 -3.46 36.07 25.69
CA ALA A 22 -3.44 34.62 25.45
C ALA A 22 -3.50 34.27 23.95
N VAL A 23 -4.20 35.09 23.17
CA VAL A 23 -4.26 35.04 21.70
C VAL A 23 -2.87 35.04 21.04
N VAL A 24 -1.93 35.87 21.49
CA VAL A 24 -0.58 35.98 20.91
C VAL A 24 0.27 34.75 21.25
N PHE A 25 0.11 34.18 22.45
CA PHE A 25 0.80 32.96 22.85
C PHE A 25 0.34 31.75 22.01
N PHE A 26 -0.98 31.60 21.83
CA PHE A 26 -1.54 30.54 20.98
C PHE A 26 -1.11 30.68 19.52
N LEU A 27 -1.10 31.90 18.97
CA LEU A 27 -0.64 32.14 17.60
C LEU A 27 0.86 31.83 17.43
N SER A 28 1.70 32.21 18.39
CA SER A 28 3.14 31.88 18.35
C SER A 28 3.40 30.37 18.43
N ALA A 29 2.65 29.64 19.26
CA ALA A 29 2.78 28.19 19.39
C ALA A 29 2.35 27.46 18.10
N LEU A 30 1.29 27.94 17.44
CA LEU A 30 0.83 27.38 16.16
C LEU A 30 1.86 27.59 15.04
N VAL A 31 2.46 28.78 14.93
CA VAL A 31 3.49 29.05 13.91
C VAL A 31 4.74 28.19 14.13
N ALA A 32 5.15 27.96 15.38
CA ALA A 32 6.28 27.09 15.70
C ALA A 32 6.04 25.62 15.30
N LEU A 33 4.83 25.10 15.55
CA LEU A 33 4.44 23.74 15.13
C LEU A 33 4.42 23.60 13.61
N LEU A 34 3.86 24.59 12.90
CA LEU A 34 3.81 24.59 11.44
C LEU A 34 5.20 24.67 10.81
N ALA A 35 6.12 25.46 11.37
CA ALA A 35 7.50 25.53 10.89
C ALA A 35 8.25 24.20 11.03
N ALA A 36 8.07 23.49 12.15
CA ALA A 36 8.69 22.18 12.36
C ALA A 36 8.15 21.10 11.40
N ALA A 37 6.83 21.13 11.11
CA ALA A 37 6.21 20.21 10.16
C ALA A 37 6.73 20.40 8.72
N VAL A 38 6.97 21.65 8.29
CA VAL A 38 7.47 21.95 6.95
C VAL A 38 8.91 21.48 6.75
N VAL A 39 9.76 21.57 7.77
CA VAL A 39 11.16 21.09 7.69
C VAL A 39 11.22 19.56 7.72
N GLY A 40 10.33 18.89 8.48
CA GLY A 40 10.24 17.43 8.52
C GLY A 40 9.82 16.79 7.19
N LEU A 41 8.94 17.47 6.43
CA LEU A 41 8.48 16.98 5.13
C LEU A 41 9.58 17.03 4.04
N ALA A 42 10.54 17.96 4.14
CA ALA A 42 11.65 18.10 3.19
C ALA A 42 12.76 17.05 3.37
N ALA A 43 12.95 16.52 4.59
CA ALA A 43 13.93 15.46 4.85
C ALA A 43 13.41 14.04 4.52
N GLY A 44 12.08 13.85 4.51
CA GLY A 44 11.45 12.55 4.25
C GLY A 44 11.49 12.10 2.78
N THR A 45 11.51 13.04 1.83
CA THR A 45 11.50 12.72 0.39
C THR A 45 12.88 12.32 -0.16
N GLY A 46 13.97 12.63 0.55
CA GLY A 46 15.34 12.31 0.13
C GLY A 46 15.74 10.85 0.33
N ILE A 47 15.11 10.15 1.28
CA ILE A 47 15.42 8.74 1.58
C ILE A 47 14.90 7.82 0.45
N GLU A 48 13.75 8.16 -0.14
CA GLU A 48 13.14 7.42 -1.25
C GLU A 48 13.96 7.55 -2.54
N ALA A 49 14.49 8.74 -2.85
CA ALA A 49 15.40 8.94 -3.98
C ALA A 49 16.72 8.16 -3.82
N SER A 50 17.28 8.12 -2.60
CA SER A 50 18.50 7.38 -2.30
C SER A 50 18.31 5.85 -2.36
N ARG A 51 17.13 5.34 -1.99
CA ARG A 51 16.77 3.92 -2.15
C ARG A 51 16.61 3.54 -3.62
N ALA A 52 16.03 4.42 -4.44
CA ALA A 52 15.95 4.21 -5.90
C ALA A 52 17.34 4.16 -6.56
N THR A 53 18.25 5.07 -6.19
CA THR A 53 19.63 5.07 -6.70
C THR A 53 20.44 3.86 -6.24
N SER A 54 20.24 3.41 -5.01
CA SER A 54 20.92 2.22 -4.47
C SER A 54 20.46 0.92 -5.17
N ALA A 55 19.18 0.85 -5.57
CA ALA A 55 18.64 -0.26 -6.34
C ALA A 55 19.19 -0.28 -7.77
N GLN A 56 19.30 0.88 -8.42
CA GLN A 56 19.93 1.03 -9.74
C GLN A 56 21.39 0.56 -9.72
N ASN A 57 22.18 1.02 -8.75
CA ASN A 57 23.59 0.63 -8.61
C ASN A 57 23.78 -0.88 -8.36
N ARG A 58 22.81 -1.54 -7.71
CA ARG A 58 22.82 -3.00 -7.51
C ARG A 58 22.45 -3.75 -8.79
N ALA A 59 21.47 -3.27 -9.54
CA ALA A 59 21.08 -3.83 -10.84
C ALA A 59 22.22 -3.71 -11.87
N ASP A 60 22.91 -2.57 -11.91
CA ASP A 60 24.06 -2.34 -12.79
C ASP A 60 25.23 -3.27 -12.46
N ARG A 61 25.49 -3.51 -11.17
CA ARG A 61 26.53 -4.45 -10.74
C ARG A 61 26.18 -5.90 -11.10
N LEU A 62 24.91 -6.30 -10.92
CA LEU A 62 24.42 -7.62 -11.30
C LEU A 62 24.51 -7.83 -12.82
N ASN A 63 24.14 -6.83 -13.61
CA ASN A 63 24.25 -6.87 -15.06
C ASN A 63 25.72 -6.91 -15.52
N ALA A 64 26.61 -6.13 -14.89
CA ALA A 64 28.04 -6.18 -15.17
C ALA A 64 28.65 -7.55 -14.85
N SER A 65 28.25 -8.19 -13.75
CA SER A 65 28.68 -9.56 -13.43
C SER A 65 28.12 -10.60 -14.39
N LEU A 66 26.89 -10.41 -14.89
CA LEU A 66 26.26 -11.31 -15.86
C LEU A 66 26.93 -11.21 -17.24
N VAL A 67 27.22 -9.99 -17.71
CA VAL A 67 27.97 -9.75 -18.95
C VAL A 67 29.40 -10.28 -18.86
N ALA A 68 30.06 -10.13 -17.71
CA ALA A 68 31.37 -10.72 -17.47
C ALA A 68 31.33 -12.26 -17.46
N ALA A 69 30.24 -12.86 -16.95
CA ALA A 69 30.05 -14.32 -16.94
C ALA A 69 29.70 -14.89 -18.33
N LEU A 70 29.02 -14.12 -19.18
CA LEU A 70 28.63 -14.53 -20.55
C LEU A 70 29.70 -14.19 -21.62
N GLY A 71 30.63 -13.27 -21.33
CA GLY A 71 31.68 -12.81 -22.26
C GLY A 71 32.87 -13.76 -22.47
N GLY A 72 32.83 -14.97 -21.90
CA GLY A 72 33.94 -15.94 -21.94
C GLY A 72 33.99 -16.88 -23.15
N ALA A 73 33.07 -16.80 -24.11
CA ALA A 73 33.01 -17.72 -25.26
C ALA A 73 33.25 -17.01 -26.62
N THR A 74 34.52 -16.93 -27.00
CA THR A 74 35.10 -17.12 -28.35
C THR A 74 34.65 -16.22 -29.54
N ALA A 75 35.53 -15.23 -29.84
CA ALA A 75 36.25 -14.95 -31.09
C ALA A 75 35.57 -14.53 -32.45
N THR A 76 36.01 -13.34 -32.90
CA THR A 76 36.48 -12.98 -34.28
C THR A 76 35.55 -12.26 -35.28
N THR A 77 35.83 -10.96 -35.44
CA THR A 77 35.71 -10.02 -36.59
C THR A 77 34.41 -9.91 -37.40
N LYS A 78 33.79 -8.72 -37.35
CA LYS A 78 33.76 -7.76 -38.48
C LYS A 78 33.24 -6.39 -38.02
N SER A 79 33.99 -5.35 -38.34
CA SER A 79 33.58 -3.95 -38.16
C SER A 79 32.35 -3.63 -38.99
N SER A 80 31.32 -3.11 -38.33
CA SER A 80 30.33 -2.20 -38.93
C SER A 80 29.83 -1.31 -37.82
N ALA A 81 29.91 0.00 -38.06
CA ALA A 81 29.55 1.04 -37.12
C ALA A 81 28.10 0.85 -36.66
N SER A 82 27.91 0.46 -35.42
CA SER A 82 26.62 0.45 -34.74
C SER A 82 26.44 1.76 -34.00
N THR A 83 25.57 2.61 -34.53
CA THR A 83 24.98 3.72 -33.79
C THR A 83 24.38 3.18 -32.49
N SER A 84 24.93 3.60 -31.36
CA SER A 84 24.43 3.30 -30.03
C SER A 84 23.13 4.05 -29.81
N THR A 85 22.01 3.47 -30.26
CA THR A 85 20.72 3.74 -29.65
C THR A 85 20.75 3.18 -28.24
N SER A 86 20.99 4.05 -27.26
CA SER A 86 20.66 3.80 -25.86
C SER A 86 19.17 3.54 -25.78
N ALA A 87 18.77 2.28 -25.90
CA ALA A 87 17.43 1.86 -25.53
C ALA A 87 17.34 2.11 -24.02
N SER A 88 16.57 3.12 -23.63
CA SER A 88 16.07 3.23 -22.27
C SER A 88 15.44 1.87 -21.95
N ALA A 89 16.03 1.13 -21.01
CA ALA A 89 15.41 -0.06 -20.50
C ALA A 89 14.08 0.38 -19.88
N SER A 90 13.00 0.19 -20.64
CA SER A 90 11.65 0.20 -20.11
C SER A 90 11.68 -0.67 -18.86
N ALA A 91 11.17 -0.18 -17.75
CA ALA A 91 10.78 -1.06 -16.65
C ALA A 91 10.03 -2.23 -17.29
N SER A 92 10.50 -3.47 -17.08
CA SER A 92 9.74 -4.63 -17.52
C SER A 92 8.40 -4.54 -16.80
N SER A 93 7.34 -4.17 -17.51
CA SER A 93 6.00 -4.16 -16.97
C SER A 93 5.72 -5.59 -16.51
N THR A 94 5.50 -5.79 -15.21
CA THR A 94 4.94 -7.03 -14.71
C THR A 94 3.71 -7.33 -15.55
N SER A 95 3.67 -8.50 -16.19
CA SER A 95 2.56 -8.82 -17.07
C SER A 95 1.26 -8.85 -16.26
N PHE A 96 0.14 -8.47 -16.87
CA PHE A 96 -1.15 -8.51 -16.17
C PHE A 96 -1.43 -9.90 -15.61
N ALA A 97 -1.12 -10.95 -16.37
CA ALA A 97 -1.24 -12.34 -15.93
C ALA A 97 -0.41 -12.66 -14.67
N SER A 98 0.71 -11.97 -14.44
CA SER A 98 1.49 -12.13 -13.21
C SER A 98 0.88 -11.39 -12.02
N LEU A 99 0.19 -10.27 -12.25
CA LEU A 99 -0.52 -9.52 -11.21
C LEU A 99 -1.80 -10.24 -10.77
N ASP A 100 -2.49 -10.81 -11.75
CA ASP A 100 -3.75 -11.53 -11.62
C ASP A 100 -3.55 -13.03 -11.24
N ASP A 101 -2.31 -13.47 -11.05
CA ASP A 101 -1.94 -14.89 -10.81
C ASP A 101 -2.57 -15.85 -11.85
N ASN A 102 -2.81 -15.33 -13.05
CA ASN A 102 -3.50 -15.97 -14.16
C ASN A 102 -4.95 -16.41 -13.86
N CYS A 103 -5.63 -15.78 -12.89
CA CYS A 103 -7.04 -15.98 -12.62
C CYS A 103 -7.94 -15.68 -13.84
N THR A 104 -7.64 -14.68 -14.67
CA THR A 104 -8.37 -14.37 -15.90
C THR A 104 -8.19 -15.50 -16.94
N GLY A 105 -6.97 -16.06 -17.04
CA GLY A 105 -6.62 -17.05 -18.07
C GLY A 105 -6.89 -18.50 -17.68
N ASN A 106 -6.90 -18.82 -16.37
CA ASN A 106 -7.08 -20.17 -15.84
C ASN A 106 -7.73 -20.14 -14.44
N PRO A 107 -8.98 -19.65 -14.31
CA PRO A 107 -9.64 -19.50 -13.01
C PRO A 107 -9.80 -20.84 -12.26
N ASP A 108 -10.05 -21.93 -12.98
CA ASP A 108 -10.27 -23.26 -12.39
C ASP A 108 -8.97 -23.89 -11.85
N GLY A 109 -7.81 -23.53 -12.42
CA GLY A 109 -6.53 -24.03 -11.95
C GLY A 109 -5.94 -23.24 -10.78
N VAL A 110 -6.43 -22.03 -10.53
CA VAL A 110 -5.94 -21.12 -9.47
C VAL A 110 -6.91 -21.10 -8.28
N THR A 111 -8.22 -21.13 -8.55
CA THR A 111 -9.23 -21.19 -7.49
C THR A 111 -9.07 -22.47 -6.68
N GLY A 112 -9.10 -22.34 -5.35
CA GLY A 112 -8.93 -23.47 -4.43
C GLY A 112 -7.47 -23.79 -4.11
N THR A 113 -6.50 -23.17 -4.78
CA THR A 113 -5.08 -23.32 -4.41
C THR A 113 -4.80 -22.66 -3.07
N THR A 114 -3.78 -23.17 -2.38
CA THR A 114 -3.34 -22.65 -1.09
C THR A 114 -2.07 -21.83 -1.24
N TYR A 115 -2.10 -20.62 -0.71
CA TYR A 115 -0.92 -19.79 -0.49
C TYR A 115 -0.52 -19.84 0.98
N ASN A 116 0.75 -20.10 1.25
CA ASN A 116 1.33 -19.97 2.59
C ASN A 116 2.01 -18.61 2.68
N ALA A 117 1.59 -17.81 3.67
CA ALA A 117 2.19 -16.50 3.88
C ALA A 117 3.63 -16.61 4.35
N PHE A 118 4.32 -15.49 4.31
CA PHE A 118 5.69 -15.38 4.77
C PHE A 118 5.84 -15.84 6.23
N SER A 119 6.66 -16.87 6.42
CA SER A 119 6.73 -17.64 7.66
C SER A 119 7.17 -16.84 8.90
N LEU A 120 7.79 -15.67 8.73
CA LEU A 120 8.10 -14.80 9.87
C LEU A 120 6.85 -14.25 10.57
N PHE A 121 5.70 -14.27 9.91
CA PHE A 121 4.44 -13.88 10.53
C PHE A 121 3.76 -15.03 11.28
N GLY A 122 4.16 -16.28 11.04
CA GLY A 122 3.55 -17.49 11.61
C GLY A 122 2.94 -18.40 10.55
N ASP A 123 2.11 -19.36 10.98
CA ASP A 123 1.53 -20.40 10.13
C ASP A 123 0.20 -19.97 9.48
N TYR A 124 0.24 -18.84 8.77
CA TYR A 124 -0.91 -18.31 8.04
C TYR A 124 -1.00 -18.93 6.64
N SER A 125 -2.15 -19.51 6.32
CA SER A 125 -2.44 -20.03 4.98
C SER A 125 -3.78 -19.55 4.46
N PHE A 126 -3.85 -19.31 3.15
CA PHE A 126 -5.01 -18.74 2.48
C PHE A 126 -5.42 -19.60 1.29
N THR A 127 -6.72 -19.72 1.05
CA THR A 127 -7.27 -20.26 -0.19
C THR A 127 -7.59 -19.14 -1.15
N ILE A 128 -7.05 -19.23 -2.37
CA ILE A 128 -7.30 -18.27 -3.44
C ILE A 128 -8.66 -18.56 -4.10
N GLN A 129 -9.40 -17.50 -4.38
CA GLN A 129 -10.70 -17.52 -5.05
C GLN A 129 -10.69 -16.48 -6.17
N CYS A 130 -10.59 -16.94 -7.43
CA CYS A 130 -10.55 -16.04 -8.57
C CYS A 130 -11.92 -15.39 -8.84
N ASN A 131 -11.91 -14.11 -9.23
CA ASN A 131 -13.12 -13.36 -9.56
C ASN A 131 -14.19 -13.43 -8.45
N LYS A 132 -13.71 -13.27 -7.21
CA LYS A 132 -14.49 -13.29 -5.98
C LYS A 132 -14.10 -12.13 -5.09
N ASP A 133 -15.10 -11.54 -4.46
CA ASP A 133 -14.95 -10.54 -3.41
C ASP A 133 -15.42 -11.11 -2.07
N THR A 134 -14.73 -10.71 -1.02
CA THR A 134 -15.00 -11.12 0.36
C THR A 134 -15.85 -10.07 1.07
N ASP A 135 -16.68 -10.49 2.02
CA ASP A 135 -17.60 -9.60 2.71
C ASP A 135 -16.91 -8.84 3.85
N GLY A 136 -17.55 -7.76 4.29
CA GLY A 136 -17.13 -6.96 5.44
C GLY A 136 -16.36 -5.69 5.07
N SER A 137 -16.43 -4.70 5.97
CA SER A 137 -15.69 -3.46 5.83
C SER A 137 -14.18 -3.72 5.93
N PRO A 138 -13.35 -3.09 5.09
CA PRO A 138 -11.90 -3.23 5.18
C PRO A 138 -11.36 -2.79 6.55
N LEU A 139 -10.52 -3.63 7.15
CA LEU A 139 -9.67 -3.31 8.31
C LEU A 139 -8.57 -2.32 7.91
N MET A 140 -8.06 -2.49 6.68
CA MET A 140 -7.03 -1.66 6.08
C MET A 140 -7.12 -1.74 4.55
N SER A 141 -6.79 -0.64 3.89
CA SER A 141 -6.59 -0.58 2.44
C SER A 141 -5.15 -0.16 2.16
N LEU A 142 -4.47 -0.88 1.27
CA LEU A 142 -3.07 -0.66 0.93
C LEU A 142 -2.79 -1.00 -0.53
N PHE A 143 -1.62 -0.59 -1.01
CA PHE A 143 -1.11 -1.02 -2.31
C PHE A 143 -0.19 -2.24 -2.14
N ALA A 144 -0.55 -3.34 -2.79
CA ALA A 144 0.24 -4.57 -2.88
C ALA A 144 0.66 -4.80 -4.34
N ALA A 145 1.80 -5.46 -4.55
CA ALA A 145 2.28 -5.76 -5.89
C ALA A 145 1.41 -6.81 -6.60
N ASP A 146 0.88 -7.77 -5.86
CA ASP A 146 0.08 -8.90 -6.33
C ASP A 146 -0.78 -9.46 -5.18
N ILE A 147 -1.60 -10.48 -5.48
CA ILE A 147 -2.48 -11.13 -4.49
C ILE A 147 -1.70 -11.78 -3.34
N ASN A 148 -0.50 -12.31 -3.60
CA ASN A 148 0.33 -12.96 -2.60
C ASN A 148 0.86 -11.93 -1.59
N GLY A 149 1.37 -10.80 -2.07
CA GLY A 149 1.74 -9.66 -1.23
C GLY A 149 0.56 -9.09 -0.44
N CYS A 150 -0.67 -9.17 -0.99
CA CYS A 150 -1.87 -8.80 -0.26
C CYS A 150 -2.17 -9.76 0.90
N MET A 151 -2.03 -11.07 0.68
CA MET A 151 -2.18 -12.10 1.73
C MET A 151 -1.07 -12.02 2.79
N ASP A 152 0.18 -11.73 2.38
CA ASP A 152 1.27 -11.44 3.31
C ASP A 152 0.98 -10.23 4.18
N ALA A 153 0.39 -9.17 3.62
CA ALA A 153 -0.03 -8.01 4.40
C ALA A 153 -1.15 -8.36 5.40
N CYS A 154 -2.06 -9.27 5.04
CA CYS A 154 -3.07 -9.81 5.96
C CYS A 154 -2.44 -10.57 7.12
N ALA A 155 -1.49 -11.47 6.83
CA ALA A 155 -0.75 -12.21 7.85
C ALA A 155 0.04 -11.27 8.77
N ALA A 156 0.74 -10.28 8.21
CA ALA A 156 1.47 -9.26 8.98
C ALA A 156 0.53 -8.45 9.88
N TYR A 157 -0.66 -8.08 9.37
CA TYR A 157 -1.66 -7.36 10.16
C TYR A 157 -2.10 -8.18 11.37
N SER A 158 -2.47 -9.45 11.17
CA SER A 158 -2.85 -10.37 12.26
C SER A 158 -1.70 -10.63 13.23
N HIS A 159 -0.45 -10.63 12.76
CA HIS A 159 0.71 -10.85 13.60
C HIS A 159 1.02 -9.64 14.51
N TYR A 160 1.08 -8.43 13.94
CA TYR A 160 1.55 -7.25 14.67
C TYR A 160 0.44 -6.51 15.41
N THR A 161 -0.76 -6.41 14.84
CA THR A 161 -1.83 -5.52 15.34
C THR A 161 -2.32 -5.90 16.73
N PRO A 162 -2.51 -7.19 17.08
CA PRO A 162 -2.95 -7.57 18.43
C PRO A 162 -2.00 -7.12 19.54
N SER A 163 -0.69 -7.06 19.26
CA SER A 163 0.31 -6.62 20.24
C SER A 163 0.20 -5.12 20.57
N MET A 164 -0.29 -4.32 19.64
CA MET A 164 -0.39 -2.86 19.75
C MET A 164 -1.76 -2.40 20.25
N PHE A 165 -2.83 -3.10 19.86
CA PHE A 165 -4.21 -2.66 20.07
C PHE A 165 -5.07 -3.68 20.85
N GLY A 166 -4.46 -4.76 21.32
CA GLY A 166 -5.15 -5.87 21.99
C GLY A 166 -5.76 -6.86 20.99
N ASN A 167 -5.97 -8.10 21.44
CA ASN A 167 -6.53 -9.15 20.59
C ASN A 167 -8.07 -9.02 20.50
N ASN A 168 -8.59 -8.68 19.33
CA ASN A 168 -10.02 -8.57 19.04
C ASN A 168 -10.30 -8.76 17.54
N THR A 169 -11.56 -8.74 17.13
CA THR A 169 -11.98 -9.00 15.74
C THR A 169 -11.49 -7.97 14.72
N ASN A 170 -11.08 -6.77 15.17
CA ASN A 170 -10.52 -5.73 14.31
C ASN A 170 -9.00 -5.78 14.26
N THR A 171 -8.35 -6.67 14.99
CA THR A 171 -6.88 -6.81 15.00
C THR A 171 -6.42 -8.11 14.35
N THR A 172 -7.35 -8.87 13.79
CA THR A 172 -7.09 -10.07 12.99
C THR A 172 -7.70 -9.92 11.60
N CYS A 173 -6.89 -10.17 10.59
CA CYS A 173 -7.31 -10.23 9.20
C CYS A 173 -7.60 -11.70 8.83
N GLY A 174 -8.81 -11.95 8.32
CA GLY A 174 -9.27 -13.29 7.97
C GLY A 174 -9.59 -13.48 6.49
N ALA A 175 -9.50 -12.41 5.70
CA ALA A 175 -9.54 -12.49 4.25
C ALA A 175 -8.94 -11.24 3.60
N VAL A 176 -8.70 -11.32 2.30
CA VAL A 176 -8.35 -10.19 1.47
C VAL A 176 -9.25 -10.10 0.24
N SER A 177 -9.32 -8.90 -0.34
CA SER A 177 -9.83 -8.65 -1.68
C SER A 177 -8.77 -7.88 -2.45
N PHE A 178 -8.33 -8.42 -3.58
CA PHE A 178 -7.27 -7.87 -4.41
C PHE A 178 -7.79 -7.52 -5.80
N ILE A 179 -7.56 -6.29 -6.25
CA ILE A 179 -8.00 -5.79 -7.56
C ILE A 179 -6.77 -5.54 -8.43
N PRO A 180 -6.37 -6.45 -9.34
CA PRO A 180 -5.13 -6.34 -10.10
C PRO A 180 -5.06 -5.07 -10.96
N LEU A 181 -6.19 -4.63 -11.50
CA LEU A 181 -6.28 -3.40 -12.29
C LEU A 181 -5.80 -2.17 -11.51
N TRP A 182 -6.03 -2.14 -10.20
CA TRP A 182 -5.67 -1.01 -9.34
C TRP A 182 -4.22 -1.04 -8.85
N THR A 183 -3.41 -2.04 -9.25
CA THR A 183 -1.95 -1.94 -9.15
C THR A 183 -1.41 -0.81 -10.03
N ASN A 184 -2.17 -0.42 -11.07
CA ASN A 184 -1.93 0.82 -11.79
C ASN A 184 -2.58 2.00 -11.03
N GLU A 185 -1.76 2.90 -10.48
CA GLU A 185 -2.24 4.05 -9.71
C GLU A 185 -3.15 4.99 -10.51
N THR A 186 -2.94 5.12 -11.83
CA THR A 186 -3.81 5.96 -12.68
C THR A 186 -5.21 5.34 -12.79
N ALA A 187 -5.29 4.02 -12.95
CA ALA A 187 -6.57 3.30 -12.96
C ALA A 187 -7.25 3.32 -11.57
N ALA A 188 -6.47 3.15 -10.50
CA ALA A 188 -6.97 3.27 -9.13
C ALA A 188 -7.55 4.67 -8.86
N LEU A 189 -6.88 5.72 -9.33
CA LEU A 189 -7.33 7.11 -9.16
C LEU A 189 -8.66 7.37 -9.88
N VAL A 190 -8.85 6.83 -11.09
CA VAL A 190 -10.14 6.92 -11.82
C VAL A 190 -11.27 6.24 -11.03
N GLY A 191 -10.97 5.13 -10.36
CA GLY A 191 -11.91 4.43 -9.48
C GLY A 191 -12.05 5.02 -8.08
N TYR A 192 -11.34 6.10 -7.75
CA TYR A 192 -11.21 6.63 -6.38
C TYR A 192 -10.80 5.56 -5.34
N ALA A 193 -10.02 4.57 -5.78
CA ALA A 193 -9.60 3.45 -4.95
C ALA A 193 -8.42 3.85 -4.05
N PRO A 194 -8.54 3.74 -2.71
CA PRO A 194 -7.45 4.07 -1.78
C PRO A 194 -6.34 2.99 -1.71
N GLY A 195 -6.47 1.94 -2.52
CA GLY A 195 -5.56 0.81 -2.60
C GLY A 195 -6.11 -0.25 -3.54
N ASN A 196 -5.31 -1.27 -3.81
CA ASN A 196 -5.70 -2.45 -4.58
C ASN A 196 -5.82 -3.71 -3.71
N CYS A 197 -5.39 -3.64 -2.46
CA CYS A 197 -5.47 -4.71 -1.47
C CYS A 197 -6.30 -4.24 -0.28
N TYR A 198 -7.38 -4.97 0.00
CA TYR A 198 -8.30 -4.70 1.10
C TYR A 198 -8.21 -5.84 2.09
N LEU A 199 -7.65 -5.57 3.27
CA LEU A 199 -7.61 -6.51 4.37
C LEU A 199 -8.98 -6.53 5.03
N LYS A 200 -9.59 -7.70 5.16
CA LYS A 200 -10.97 -7.86 5.65
C LYS A 200 -11.03 -8.81 6.85
N PRO A 201 -12.08 -8.69 7.69
CA PRO A 201 -12.30 -9.60 8.81
C PRO A 201 -12.50 -11.05 8.37
N THR A 202 -12.51 -11.95 9.34
CA THR A 202 -12.89 -13.36 9.12
C THR A 202 -14.26 -13.47 8.46
N GLN A 203 -14.33 -14.32 7.44
CA GLN A 203 -15.51 -14.49 6.59
C GLN A 203 -16.52 -15.41 7.26
N THR A 204 -17.78 -14.98 7.32
CA THR A 204 -18.92 -15.79 7.81
C THR A 204 -19.80 -16.31 6.68
N ALA A 205 -19.59 -15.81 5.47
CA ALA A 205 -20.34 -16.15 4.27
C ALA A 205 -19.38 -16.54 3.14
N ALA A 206 -19.92 -17.22 2.13
CA ALA A 206 -19.17 -17.52 0.92
C ALA A 206 -18.86 -16.21 0.16
N PRO A 207 -17.69 -16.09 -0.47
CA PRO A 207 -17.34 -14.90 -1.22
C PRO A 207 -18.25 -14.76 -2.45
N THR A 208 -18.53 -13.52 -2.83
CA THR A 208 -19.51 -13.17 -3.86
C THR A 208 -18.83 -12.76 -5.16
N THR A 209 -19.60 -12.64 -6.24
CA THR A 209 -19.06 -12.09 -7.49
C THR A 209 -18.86 -10.58 -7.32
N PRO A 210 -17.68 -10.03 -7.68
CA PRO A 210 -17.41 -8.61 -7.54
C PRO A 210 -18.39 -7.74 -8.34
N ASN A 211 -18.85 -6.64 -7.74
CA ASN A 211 -19.69 -5.64 -8.40
C ASN A 211 -18.97 -4.28 -8.50
N ILE A 212 -17.75 -4.31 -9.04
CA ILE A 212 -16.86 -3.15 -9.12
C ILE A 212 -16.43 -2.80 -10.56
N GLY A 213 -17.00 -3.49 -11.56
CA GLY A 213 -16.71 -3.26 -12.98
C GLY A 213 -15.34 -3.76 -13.46
N THR A 214 -14.57 -4.43 -12.60
CA THR A 214 -13.29 -5.06 -12.88
C THR A 214 -13.17 -6.35 -12.07
N GLU A 215 -12.18 -7.18 -12.40
CA GLU A 215 -11.86 -8.38 -11.63
C GLU A 215 -11.34 -8.07 -10.23
N CYS A 216 -11.72 -8.94 -9.30
CA CYS A 216 -11.24 -8.94 -7.92
C CYS A 216 -11.05 -10.39 -7.49
N HIS A 217 -9.99 -10.67 -6.75
CA HIS A 217 -9.65 -12.01 -6.28
C HIS A 217 -9.60 -12.00 -4.77
N ALA A 218 -10.13 -13.05 -4.17
CA ALA A 218 -10.14 -13.19 -2.73
C ALA A 218 -9.08 -14.19 -2.28
N GLY A 219 -8.45 -13.88 -1.14
CA GLY A 219 -7.71 -14.86 -0.35
C GLY A 219 -8.45 -15.06 0.96
N ILE A 220 -8.88 -16.28 1.28
CA ILE A 220 -9.62 -16.59 2.50
C ILE A 220 -8.73 -17.37 3.44
N LEU A 221 -8.56 -16.89 4.66
CA LEU A 221 -7.73 -17.54 5.67
C LEU A 221 -8.29 -18.93 6.01
N VAL A 222 -7.42 -19.94 5.99
CA VAL A 222 -7.74 -21.34 6.33
C VAL A 222 -7.16 -21.73 7.67
N THR A 223 -5.90 -21.36 7.92
CA THR A 223 -5.18 -21.58 9.18
C THR A 223 -4.44 -20.32 9.59
N SER A 224 -4.35 -20.09 10.91
CA SER A 224 -3.63 -18.98 11.55
C SER A 224 -3.16 -19.36 12.94
#